data_AF-F2PGX5-F1
#
_entry.id   AF-F2PGX5-F1
#
_cell.length_a   1.000
_cell.length_b   1.000
_cell.length_c   1.000
_cell.angle_alpha   90.00
_cell.angle_beta   90.00
_cell.angle_gamma   90.00
#
_symmetry.space_group_name_H-M   'P 1'
#
loop_
_entity.id
_entity.type
_entity.pdbx_description
1 polymer ?
#
loop_
_entity_poly.entity_id
_entity_poly.type
_entity_poly.pdbx_seq_one_letter_code
_entity_poly.pdbx_strand_id
1 'polypeptide(L)'
;MVLDTFLAADATPIELFFDLFFVANLSTFTASNDINSLEALWSYVCFLGIIWFTWLQVTLFDIRFARDSVFERVCKAVQLATMVGFASAGSGFATRVLPENLWIFHSLTLLLAISRLMLTLEYFIASVYLPSDTAFNLRCVTLFMFLNSLIYIALYFLFNDRAASIGSQIWILWWFQFAAETFVVMVKADELPGIGFEDTHLNVRMGLLTLIIIGDGIISVTRIVNRTVGNGWTRWSFVHIFGVTISVYLLWQSYFDITPTEKLGKLRQKIWTCLHFPLHAVLILLSEGMQILALTLDVSLKLKSLRDIILSACGVTRPSASDAVDSINKAITGFGIDFTHGAMEEKYAIQGLLWDLRHQARLCPSEMESGSLNIERSHDIMGNVTVALFSSMGITPPDGHTTAKRSDHLLTMYLRMFGFVFLYYFIVAALAMFMFAAFIFLVNHDPTKRVLRIGATGTRVVAGFSLLSIIALVSNFDLAYKYMTNPIILFTVALALLICLLSDQLWHALAFYYAGFEAESGNDIELDAIPTNT
;
A
#
# COMPACT_ATOMS: atom_id res chain seq x y z
N MET A 1 -34.41 25.09 -15.38
CA MET A 1 -33.98 24.37 -16.59
C MET A 1 -32.48 24.42 -16.85
N VAL A 2 -31.73 25.44 -16.40
CA VAL A 2 -30.25 25.46 -16.53
C VAL A 2 -29.54 24.72 -15.38
N LEU A 3 -30.20 24.48 -14.23
CA LEU A 3 -29.59 23.84 -13.06
C LEU A 3 -29.55 22.29 -13.10
N ASP A 4 -30.38 21.63 -13.92
CA ASP A 4 -30.48 20.16 -13.94
C ASP A 4 -29.34 19.48 -14.74
N THR A 5 -28.54 20.26 -15.46
CA THR A 5 -27.38 19.74 -16.22
C THR A 5 -26.07 19.70 -15.42
N PHE A 6 -26.09 19.99 -14.11
CA PHE A 6 -24.88 20.15 -13.30
C PHE A 6 -24.47 18.92 -12.47
N LEU A 7 -25.31 17.89 -12.36
CA LEU A 7 -25.03 16.75 -11.47
C LEU A 7 -24.87 15.48 -12.30
N ALA A 8 -23.65 15.26 -12.81
CA ALA A 8 -23.27 13.93 -13.24
C ALA A 8 -23.26 13.04 -11.98
N ALA A 9 -24.12 12.03 -11.96
CA ALA A 9 -24.16 11.05 -10.85
C ALA A 9 -22.88 10.18 -10.82
N ASP A 10 -22.19 10.09 -11.97
CA ASP A 10 -21.08 9.18 -12.20
C ASP A 10 -19.79 9.91 -12.59
N ALA A 11 -18.65 9.28 -12.32
CA ALA A 11 -17.34 9.77 -12.75
C ALA A 11 -17.20 9.71 -14.28
N THR A 12 -16.60 10.75 -14.86
CA THR A 12 -16.38 10.79 -16.31
C THR A 12 -15.20 9.91 -16.72
N PRO A 13 -15.13 9.42 -17.98
CA PRO A 13 -14.01 8.59 -18.43
C PRO A 13 -12.64 9.29 -18.34
N ILE A 14 -12.59 10.62 -18.53
CA ILE A 14 -11.35 11.40 -18.45
C ILE A 14 -10.86 11.52 -17.00
N GLU A 15 -11.78 11.65 -16.05
CA GLU A 15 -11.50 11.63 -14.62
C GLU A 15 -10.92 10.27 -14.18
N LEU A 16 -11.54 9.17 -14.62
CA LEU A 16 -11.04 7.81 -14.35
C LEU A 16 -9.67 7.58 -15.01
N PHE A 17 -9.47 8.09 -16.22
CA PHE A 17 -8.19 8.01 -16.93
C PHE A 17 -7.07 8.73 -16.17
N PHE A 18 -7.36 9.86 -15.54
CA PHE A 18 -6.40 10.56 -14.67
C PHE A 18 -6.02 9.73 -13.43
N ASP A 19 -6.99 9.02 -12.83
CA ASP A 19 -6.73 8.12 -11.69
C ASP A 19 -5.79 6.96 -12.06
N LEU A 20 -5.85 6.49 -13.31
CA LEU A 20 -4.92 5.46 -13.80
C LEU A 20 -3.47 5.96 -13.85
N PHE A 21 -3.24 7.24 -14.14
CA PHE A 21 -1.89 7.82 -14.08
C PHE A 21 -1.40 7.94 -12.64
N PHE A 22 -2.29 8.23 -11.70
CA PHE A 22 -1.97 8.21 -10.27
C PHE A 22 -1.48 6.81 -9.83
N VAL A 23 -2.19 5.74 -10.17
CA VAL A 23 -1.77 4.38 -9.76
C VAL A 23 -0.52 3.92 -10.51
N ALA A 24 -0.33 4.32 -11.77
CA ALA A 24 0.88 4.00 -12.54
C ALA A 24 2.14 4.61 -11.90
N ASN A 25 2.04 5.82 -11.35
CA ASN A 25 3.11 6.44 -10.56
C ASN A 25 3.47 5.57 -9.36
N LEU A 26 2.46 5.14 -8.61
CA LEU A 26 2.62 4.31 -7.43
C LEU A 26 3.28 2.97 -7.76
N SER A 27 2.79 2.30 -8.80
CA SER A 27 3.30 1.00 -9.24
C SER A 27 4.76 1.10 -9.69
N THR A 28 5.14 2.18 -10.39
CA THR A 28 6.52 2.45 -10.82
C THR A 28 7.44 2.71 -9.62
N PHE A 29 6.98 3.51 -8.66
CA PHE A 29 7.74 3.81 -7.44
C PHE A 29 7.99 2.54 -6.62
N THR A 30 6.94 1.74 -6.44
CA THR A 30 6.97 0.45 -5.74
C THR A 30 7.92 -0.55 -6.40
N ALA A 31 7.92 -0.61 -7.74
CA ALA A 31 8.84 -1.48 -8.47
C ALA A 31 10.32 -1.07 -8.35
N SER A 32 10.59 0.20 -8.00
CA SER A 32 11.95 0.75 -7.93
C SER A 32 12.49 0.87 -6.50
N ASN A 33 11.62 0.86 -5.49
CA ASN A 33 11.98 1.11 -4.09
C ASN A 33 11.43 0.02 -3.17
N ASP A 34 12.34 -0.81 -2.66
CA ASP A 34 12.01 -1.85 -1.68
C ASP A 34 11.71 -1.23 -0.30
N ILE A 35 10.57 -1.60 0.29
CA ILE A 35 10.20 -1.17 1.65
C ILE A 35 10.91 -2.05 2.69
N ASN A 36 12.24 -1.93 2.75
CA ASN A 36 13.10 -2.75 3.61
C ASN A 36 13.58 -2.04 4.89
N SER A 37 13.28 -0.75 5.04
CA SER A 37 13.71 0.09 6.16
C SER A 37 12.67 1.16 6.50
N LEU A 38 12.78 1.72 7.71
CA LEU A 38 11.90 2.83 8.14
C LEU A 38 12.04 4.06 7.24
N GLU A 39 13.26 4.33 6.77
CA GLU A 39 13.54 5.45 5.86
C GLU A 39 12.86 5.23 4.50
N ALA A 40 12.96 4.03 3.93
CA ALA A 40 12.27 3.67 2.70
C ALA A 40 10.73 3.74 2.85
N LEU A 41 10.19 3.26 3.97
CA LEU A 41 8.76 3.34 4.27
C LEU A 41 8.28 4.80 4.35
N TRP A 42 9.06 5.70 4.96
CA TRP A 42 8.71 7.10 5.02
C TRP A 42 8.85 7.80 3.66
N SER A 43 9.88 7.47 2.87
CA SER A 43 10.01 7.93 1.47
C SER A 43 8.77 7.54 0.66
N TYR A 44 8.26 6.31 0.86
CA TYR A 44 7.05 5.81 0.21
C TYR A 44 5.81 6.64 0.56
N VAL A 45 5.54 6.83 1.87
CA VAL A 45 4.38 7.61 2.33
C VAL A 45 4.46 9.07 1.87
N CYS A 46 5.66 9.65 1.87
CA CYS A 46 5.90 11.00 1.39
C CYS A 46 5.64 11.15 -0.11
N PHE A 47 6.16 10.23 -0.93
CA PHE A 47 5.91 10.25 -2.37
C PHE A 47 4.42 10.05 -2.68
N LEU A 48 3.77 9.10 -2.00
CA LEU A 48 2.31 8.91 -2.08
C LEU A 48 1.56 10.20 -1.72
N GLY A 49 2.00 10.94 -0.69
CA GLY A 49 1.44 12.24 -0.33
C GLY A 49 1.48 13.24 -1.50
N ILE A 50 2.62 13.36 -2.17
CA ILE A 50 2.79 14.29 -3.31
C ILE A 50 1.78 14.02 -4.42
N ILE A 51 1.67 12.75 -4.84
CA ILE A 51 0.73 12.36 -5.90
C ILE A 51 -0.72 12.44 -5.44
N TRP A 52 -1.02 12.09 -4.18
CA TRP A 52 -2.39 12.03 -3.66
C TRP A 52 -2.97 13.42 -3.43
N PHE A 53 -2.21 14.34 -2.82
CA PHE A 53 -2.69 15.70 -2.64
C PHE A 53 -2.81 16.45 -3.96
N THR A 54 -1.93 16.18 -4.94
CA THR A 54 -2.08 16.74 -6.29
C THR A 54 -3.33 16.18 -6.98
N TRP A 55 -3.55 14.87 -6.91
CA TRP A 55 -4.76 14.23 -7.40
C TRP A 55 -6.03 14.80 -6.74
N LEU A 56 -5.99 15.02 -5.43
CA LEU A 56 -7.11 15.59 -4.68
C LEU A 56 -7.44 16.99 -5.18
N GLN A 57 -6.45 17.90 -5.28
CA GLN A 57 -6.72 19.28 -5.71
C GLN A 57 -7.33 19.34 -7.11
N VAL A 58 -6.81 18.52 -8.02
CA VAL A 58 -7.34 18.39 -9.37
C VAL A 58 -8.76 17.82 -9.36
N THR A 59 -9.01 16.75 -8.59
CA THR A 59 -10.35 16.15 -8.47
C THR A 59 -11.37 17.11 -7.85
N LEU A 60 -10.99 17.89 -6.82
CA LEU A 60 -11.88 18.87 -6.18
C LEU A 60 -12.27 20.02 -7.13
N PHE A 61 -11.44 20.32 -8.13
CA PHE A 61 -11.81 21.22 -9.22
C PHE A 61 -12.75 20.52 -10.21
N ASP A 62 -12.32 19.36 -10.73
CA ASP A 62 -13.00 18.64 -11.81
C ASP A 62 -14.48 18.40 -11.47
N ILE A 63 -14.76 17.83 -10.29
CA ILE A 63 -16.13 17.46 -9.88
C ILE A 63 -17.11 18.64 -9.74
N ARG A 64 -16.61 19.88 -9.63
CA ARG A 64 -17.44 21.08 -9.46
C ARG A 64 -17.53 21.92 -10.73
N PHE A 65 -16.45 21.97 -11.51
CA PHE A 65 -16.30 22.97 -12.56
C PHE A 65 -15.90 22.40 -13.91
N ALA A 66 -15.38 21.16 -14.01
CA ALA A 66 -14.97 20.60 -15.29
C ALA A 66 -16.17 20.48 -16.23
N ARG A 67 -15.99 21.00 -17.44
CA ARG A 67 -16.90 20.78 -18.56
C ARG A 67 -16.09 20.43 -19.78
N ASP A 68 -16.60 19.47 -20.54
CA ASP A 68 -15.93 19.01 -21.74
C ASP A 68 -15.77 20.16 -22.74
N SER A 69 -14.55 20.66 -22.86
CA SER A 69 -14.16 21.77 -23.70
C SER A 69 -12.71 21.58 -24.14
N VAL A 70 -12.31 22.24 -25.24
CA VAL A 70 -10.93 22.17 -25.72
C VAL A 70 -9.96 22.71 -24.64
N PHE A 71 -10.35 23.78 -23.95
CA PHE A 71 -9.58 24.33 -22.84
C PHE A 71 -9.37 23.28 -21.75
N GLU A 72 -10.45 22.69 -21.22
CA GLU A 72 -10.37 21.69 -20.14
C GLU A 72 -9.53 20.48 -20.54
N ARG A 73 -9.66 20.00 -21.79
CA ARG A 73 -8.84 18.88 -22.30
C ARG A 73 -7.35 19.22 -22.36
N VAL A 74 -6.99 20.44 -22.74
CA VAL A 74 -5.59 20.90 -22.74
C VAL A 74 -5.07 20.98 -21.30
N CYS A 75 -5.84 21.54 -20.37
CA CYS A 75 -5.46 21.63 -18.97
C CYS A 75 -5.25 20.23 -18.37
N LYS A 76 -6.17 19.31 -18.67
CA LYS A 76 -6.04 17.92 -18.24
C LYS A 76 -4.82 17.22 -18.85
N ALA A 77 -4.49 17.50 -20.11
CA ALA A 77 -3.27 16.99 -20.74
C ALA A 77 -2.00 17.48 -20.01
N VAL A 78 -1.99 18.74 -19.55
CA VAL A 78 -0.89 19.27 -18.71
C VAL A 78 -0.85 18.57 -17.36
N GLN A 79 -1.98 18.37 -16.68
CA GLN A 79 -2.03 17.64 -15.40
C GLN A 79 -1.57 16.17 -15.56
N LEU A 80 -1.91 15.51 -16.67
CA LEU A 80 -1.42 14.17 -17.00
C LEU A 80 0.09 14.16 -17.24
N ALA A 81 0.61 15.15 -17.97
CA ALA A 81 2.06 15.31 -18.15
C ALA A 81 2.77 15.55 -16.82
N THR A 82 2.16 16.29 -15.90
CA THR A 82 2.67 16.44 -14.53
C THR A 82 2.75 15.11 -13.78
N MET A 83 1.71 14.26 -13.89
CA MET A 83 1.74 12.91 -13.31
C MET A 83 2.86 12.04 -13.92
N VAL A 84 3.10 12.12 -15.23
CA VAL A 84 4.24 11.41 -15.84
C VAL A 84 5.58 11.94 -15.31
N GLY A 85 5.69 13.26 -15.13
CA GLY A 85 6.87 13.88 -14.53
C GLY A 85 7.13 13.39 -13.10
N PHE A 86 6.08 13.23 -12.30
CA PHE A 86 6.20 12.65 -10.95
C PHE A 86 6.72 11.22 -10.99
N ALA A 87 6.31 10.39 -11.95
CA ALA A 87 6.77 9.01 -12.05
C ALA A 87 8.27 8.96 -12.36
N SER A 88 8.73 9.85 -13.24
CA SER A 88 10.14 9.96 -13.62
C SER A 88 11.04 10.44 -12.48
N ALA A 89 10.61 11.44 -11.71
CA ALA A 89 11.40 11.98 -10.61
C ALA A 89 11.26 11.12 -9.34
N GLY A 90 10.12 10.44 -9.18
CA GLY A 90 9.77 9.66 -8.00
C GLY A 90 10.71 8.49 -7.74
N SER A 91 11.23 7.83 -8.78
CA SER A 91 12.02 6.60 -8.61
C SER A 91 13.24 6.75 -7.69
N GLY A 92 13.85 7.94 -7.61
CA GLY A 92 14.98 8.22 -6.72
C GLY A 92 14.63 9.04 -5.47
N PHE A 93 13.35 9.27 -5.19
CA PHE A 93 12.93 10.12 -4.07
C PHE A 93 13.31 9.50 -2.72
N ALA A 94 14.03 10.27 -1.91
CA ALA A 94 14.42 9.91 -0.56
C ALA A 94 14.03 11.01 0.43
N THR A 95 13.88 10.67 1.71
CA THR A 95 13.53 11.66 2.74
C THR A 95 14.68 12.60 3.13
N ARG A 96 15.90 12.32 2.67
CA ARG A 96 17.06 13.19 2.89
C ARG A 96 17.43 13.89 1.61
N VAL A 97 17.51 15.22 1.68
CA VAL A 97 18.07 16.03 0.60
C VAL A 97 19.60 15.91 0.63
N LEU A 98 20.16 15.33 -0.43
CA LEU A 98 21.57 15.14 -0.67
C LEU A 98 21.94 15.82 -2.00
N PRO A 99 23.21 16.19 -2.22
CA PRO A 99 23.64 16.80 -3.49
C PRO A 99 23.33 15.91 -4.72
N GLU A 100 23.40 14.59 -4.55
CA GLU A 100 23.16 13.60 -5.62
C GLU A 100 21.69 13.49 -6.06
N ASN A 101 20.74 13.76 -5.17
CA ASN A 101 19.31 13.65 -5.43
C ASN A 101 18.61 15.02 -5.52
N LEU A 102 19.37 16.13 -5.49
CA LEU A 102 18.84 17.48 -5.53
C LEU A 102 17.94 17.74 -6.75
N TRP A 103 18.32 17.18 -7.90
CA TRP A 103 17.57 17.31 -9.15
C TRP A 103 16.13 16.74 -9.05
N ILE A 104 15.91 15.76 -8.18
CA ILE A 104 14.58 15.16 -7.94
C ILE A 104 13.69 16.17 -7.21
N PHE A 105 14.20 16.79 -6.15
CA PHE A 105 13.45 17.81 -5.41
C PHE A 105 13.13 19.03 -6.27
N HIS A 106 14.06 19.45 -7.13
CA HIS A 106 13.83 20.49 -8.14
C HIS A 106 12.71 20.12 -9.09
N SER A 107 12.78 18.92 -9.67
CA SER A 107 11.79 18.42 -10.62
C SER A 107 10.41 18.33 -9.99
N LEU A 108 10.30 17.70 -8.82
CA LEU A 108 9.04 17.56 -8.08
C LEU A 108 8.44 18.93 -7.71
N THR A 109 9.25 19.86 -7.22
CA THR A 109 8.78 21.21 -6.86
C THR A 109 8.27 21.98 -8.08
N LEU A 110 8.99 21.89 -9.21
CA LEU A 110 8.59 22.54 -10.45
C LEU A 110 7.29 21.97 -10.99
N LEU A 111 7.14 20.64 -10.95
CA LEU A 111 5.93 19.93 -11.36
C LEU A 111 4.73 20.29 -10.48
N LEU A 112 4.93 20.41 -9.16
CA LEU A 112 3.92 20.92 -8.23
C LEU A 112 3.52 22.36 -8.59
N ALA A 113 4.49 23.24 -8.86
CA ALA A 113 4.22 24.61 -9.30
C ALA A 113 3.38 24.64 -10.58
N ILE A 114 3.75 23.87 -11.60
CA ILE A 114 3.01 23.78 -12.88
C ILE A 114 1.56 23.34 -12.65
N SER A 115 1.34 22.31 -11.83
CA SER A 115 -0.02 21.85 -11.50
C SER A 115 -0.86 22.94 -10.82
N ARG A 116 -0.29 23.69 -9.87
CA ARG A 116 -1.00 24.77 -9.16
C ARG A 116 -1.23 26.00 -10.04
N LEU A 117 -0.30 26.30 -10.94
CA LEU A 117 -0.47 27.35 -11.95
C LEU A 117 -1.63 26.99 -12.90
N MET A 118 -1.69 25.72 -13.31
CA MET A 118 -2.77 25.23 -14.16
C MET A 118 -4.13 25.32 -13.45
N LEU A 119 -4.20 24.87 -12.19
CA LEU A 119 -5.40 25.02 -11.34
C LEU A 119 -5.78 26.49 -11.13
N THR A 120 -4.81 27.39 -11.01
CA THR A 120 -5.07 28.83 -10.91
C THR A 120 -5.82 29.32 -12.14
N LEU A 121 -5.37 28.94 -13.34
CA LEU A 121 -6.02 29.34 -14.59
C LEU A 121 -7.43 28.75 -14.71
N GLU A 122 -7.60 27.48 -14.37
CA GLU A 122 -8.88 26.77 -14.32
C GLU A 122 -9.88 27.46 -13.37
N TYR A 123 -9.49 27.70 -12.11
CA TYR A 123 -10.31 28.43 -11.14
C TYR A 123 -10.59 29.88 -11.57
N PHE A 124 -9.62 30.55 -12.18
CA PHE A 124 -9.81 31.92 -12.69
C PHE A 124 -10.90 31.96 -13.75
N ILE A 125 -10.82 31.09 -14.76
CA ILE A 125 -11.80 31.02 -15.84
C ILE A 125 -13.18 30.65 -15.28
N ALA A 126 -13.26 29.66 -14.38
CA ALA A 126 -14.51 29.32 -13.70
C ALA A 126 -15.11 30.54 -12.96
N SER A 127 -14.27 31.37 -12.33
CA SER A 127 -14.74 32.57 -11.61
C SER A 127 -15.29 33.68 -12.52
N VAL A 128 -14.89 33.73 -13.79
CA VAL A 128 -15.38 34.72 -14.77
C VAL A 128 -16.82 34.39 -15.20
N TYR A 129 -17.17 33.11 -15.25
CA TYR A 129 -18.50 32.65 -15.69
C TYR A 129 -19.53 32.55 -14.54
N LEU A 130 -19.13 32.81 -13.29
CA LEU A 130 -20.02 32.77 -12.13
C LEU A 130 -20.55 34.16 -11.76
N PRO A 131 -21.74 34.25 -11.12
CA PRO A 131 -22.27 35.51 -10.58
C PRO A 131 -21.30 36.17 -9.60
N SER A 132 -21.28 37.50 -9.54
CA SER A 132 -20.31 38.29 -8.75
C SER A 132 -20.15 37.83 -7.29
N ASP A 133 -21.25 37.48 -6.63
CA ASP A 133 -21.25 37.07 -5.22
C ASP A 133 -20.55 35.72 -5.01
N THR A 134 -20.76 34.76 -5.92
CA THR A 134 -20.11 33.45 -5.92
C THR A 134 -18.67 33.53 -6.43
N ALA A 135 -18.43 34.39 -7.42
CA ALA A 135 -17.13 34.62 -8.02
C ALA A 135 -16.10 35.17 -7.01
N PHE A 136 -16.52 35.94 -6.00
CA PHE A 136 -15.59 36.45 -4.98
C PHE A 136 -14.90 35.31 -4.21
N ASN A 137 -15.66 34.35 -3.70
CA ASN A 137 -15.11 33.21 -2.97
C ASN A 137 -14.19 32.36 -3.85
N LEU A 138 -14.54 32.17 -5.12
CA LEU A 138 -13.69 31.45 -6.06
C LEU A 138 -12.41 32.22 -6.39
N ARG A 139 -12.47 33.55 -6.55
CA ARG A 139 -11.29 34.40 -6.77
C ARG A 139 -10.33 34.36 -5.57
N CYS A 140 -10.83 34.23 -4.34
CA CYS A 140 -9.98 34.00 -3.18
C CYS A 140 -9.21 32.66 -3.30
N VAL A 141 -9.88 31.59 -3.74
CA VAL A 141 -9.23 30.29 -4.00
C VAL A 141 -8.22 30.40 -5.14
N THR A 142 -8.57 31.09 -6.24
CA THR A 142 -7.67 31.38 -7.36
C THR A 142 -6.40 32.10 -6.90
N LEU A 143 -6.55 33.17 -6.13
CA LEU A 143 -5.42 33.94 -5.60
C LEU A 143 -4.54 33.08 -4.71
N PHE A 144 -5.15 32.25 -3.86
CA PHE A 144 -4.40 31.35 -2.99
C PHE A 144 -3.61 30.30 -3.79
N MET A 145 -4.21 29.66 -4.80
CA MET A 145 -3.51 28.72 -5.69
C MET A 145 -2.36 29.39 -6.46
N PHE A 146 -2.56 30.64 -6.89
CA PHE A 146 -1.51 31.43 -7.54
C PHE A 146 -0.33 31.68 -6.60
N LEU A 147 -0.61 32.14 -5.38
CA LEU A 147 0.42 32.36 -4.37
C LEU A 147 1.17 31.07 -4.04
N ASN A 148 0.48 29.93 -3.94
CA ASN A 148 1.13 28.63 -3.74
C ASN A 148 2.04 28.25 -4.89
N SER A 149 1.63 28.49 -6.14
CA SER A 149 2.49 28.28 -7.29
C SER A 149 3.77 29.11 -7.20
N LEU A 150 3.68 30.37 -6.74
CA LEU A 150 4.86 31.21 -6.52
C LEU A 150 5.72 30.71 -5.37
N ILE A 151 5.12 30.20 -4.29
CA ILE A 151 5.83 29.58 -3.17
C ILE A 151 6.60 28.35 -3.64
N TYR A 152 6.01 27.48 -4.47
CA TYR A 152 6.74 26.35 -5.06
C TYR A 152 7.90 26.83 -5.94
N ILE A 153 7.72 27.85 -6.77
CA ILE A 153 8.83 28.43 -7.54
C ILE A 153 9.92 28.99 -6.60
N ALA A 154 9.56 29.62 -5.49
CA ALA A 154 10.54 30.07 -4.50
C ALA A 154 11.26 28.89 -3.82
N LEU A 155 10.55 27.80 -3.51
CA LEU A 155 11.14 26.58 -2.97
C LEU A 155 12.14 25.95 -3.95
N TYR A 156 11.88 26.01 -5.26
CA TYR A 156 12.83 25.53 -6.28
C TYR A 156 14.20 26.21 -6.12
N PHE A 157 14.23 27.53 -5.92
CA PHE A 157 15.49 28.26 -5.69
C PHE A 157 16.08 28.05 -4.29
N LEU A 158 15.23 27.68 -3.31
CA LEU A 158 15.67 27.37 -1.96
C LEU A 158 16.42 26.03 -1.90
N PHE A 159 16.01 25.04 -2.71
CA PHE A 159 16.76 23.81 -2.88
C PHE A 159 18.08 24.13 -3.59
N ASN A 160 19.18 24.21 -2.86
CA ASN A 160 20.52 24.41 -3.42
C ASN A 160 21.56 23.62 -2.60
N ASP A 161 22.81 23.58 -3.06
CA ASP A 161 23.88 22.81 -2.41
C ASP A 161 24.12 23.23 -0.95
N ARG A 162 23.84 24.50 -0.59
CA ARG A 162 23.94 24.99 0.79
C ARG A 162 22.72 24.61 1.63
N ALA A 163 21.55 24.49 1.02
CA ALA A 163 20.34 24.05 1.70
C ALA A 163 20.41 22.57 2.08
N ALA A 164 21.07 21.74 1.25
CA ALA A 164 21.38 20.34 1.57
C ALA A 164 22.22 20.19 2.86
N SER A 165 23.03 21.20 3.22
CA SER A 165 23.82 21.18 4.46
C SER A 165 23.13 21.85 5.66
N ILE A 166 22.16 22.74 5.44
CA ILE A 166 21.46 23.51 6.49
C ILE A 166 20.16 22.84 6.96
N GLY A 167 19.48 22.09 6.10
CA GLY A 167 18.23 21.39 6.45
C GLY A 167 17.91 20.23 5.52
N SER A 168 18.25 19.01 5.92
CA SER A 168 17.98 17.79 5.15
C SER A 168 16.50 17.48 4.92
N GLN A 169 15.59 18.22 5.56
CA GLN A 169 14.14 18.00 5.59
C GLN A 169 13.30 19.19 5.09
N ILE A 170 13.88 20.08 4.27
CA ILE A 170 13.15 21.26 3.73
C ILE A 170 11.86 20.86 2.97
N TRP A 171 11.80 19.65 2.41
CA TRP A 171 10.61 19.10 1.75
C TRP A 171 9.36 19.03 2.66
N ILE A 172 9.50 19.08 3.99
CA ILE A 172 8.36 19.16 4.93
C ILE A 172 7.47 20.38 4.62
N LEU A 173 8.02 21.44 4.02
CA LEU A 173 7.24 22.60 3.57
C LEU A 173 6.15 22.24 2.55
N TRP A 174 6.34 21.19 1.74
CA TRP A 174 5.29 20.72 0.83
C TRP A 174 4.05 20.22 1.59
N TRP A 175 4.22 19.59 2.75
CA TRP A 175 3.10 19.09 3.56
C TRP A 175 2.28 20.21 4.18
N PHE A 176 2.94 21.27 4.66
CA PHE A 176 2.23 22.47 5.10
C PHE A 176 1.44 23.08 3.95
N GLN A 177 2.00 23.07 2.74
CA GLN A 177 1.34 23.58 1.56
C GLN A 177 0.11 22.76 1.17
N PHE A 178 0.22 21.42 1.15
CA PHE A 178 -0.90 20.52 0.88
C PHE A 178 -2.03 20.65 1.90
N ALA A 179 -1.68 20.78 3.18
CA ALA A 179 -2.65 20.99 4.25
C ALA A 179 -3.38 22.33 4.08
N ALA A 180 -2.65 23.41 3.79
CA ALA A 180 -3.21 24.73 3.57
C ALA A 180 -4.12 24.77 2.32
N GLU A 181 -3.71 24.14 1.21
CA GLU A 181 -4.53 23.95 0.00
C GLU A 181 -5.84 23.26 0.29
N THR A 182 -5.76 22.09 0.93
CA THR A 182 -6.95 21.29 1.26
C THR A 182 -7.88 22.07 2.17
N PHE A 183 -7.34 22.75 3.20
CA PHE A 183 -8.12 23.55 4.12
C PHE A 183 -8.84 24.72 3.42
N VAL A 184 -8.12 25.53 2.63
CA VAL A 184 -8.71 26.70 1.95
C VAL A 184 -9.78 26.28 0.96
N VAL A 185 -9.54 25.25 0.14
CA VAL A 185 -10.51 24.75 -0.83
C VAL A 185 -11.75 24.19 -0.13
N MET A 186 -11.58 23.40 0.94
CA MET A 186 -12.69 22.83 1.68
C MET A 186 -13.53 23.87 2.42
N VAL A 187 -12.91 24.88 3.04
CA VAL A 187 -13.64 25.94 3.75
C VAL A 187 -14.40 26.82 2.76
N LYS A 188 -13.74 27.26 1.69
CA LYS A 188 -14.39 28.12 0.68
C LYS A 188 -15.47 27.40 -0.13
N ALA A 189 -15.41 26.07 -0.24
CA ALA A 189 -16.48 25.27 -0.84
C ALA A 189 -17.83 25.39 -0.12
N ASP A 190 -17.83 25.51 1.21
CA ASP A 190 -19.09 25.58 1.97
C ASP A 190 -19.79 26.95 1.81
N GLU A 191 -19.01 27.99 1.51
CA GLU A 191 -19.48 29.35 1.29
C GLU A 191 -20.00 29.58 -0.15
N LEU A 192 -19.99 28.55 -1.00
CA LEU A 192 -20.48 28.59 -2.38
C LEU A 192 -21.90 27.98 -2.45
N PRO A 193 -22.97 28.80 -2.57
CA PRO A 193 -24.34 28.30 -2.58
C PRO A 193 -24.59 27.37 -3.77
N GLY A 194 -25.01 26.13 -3.52
CA GLY A 194 -25.35 25.15 -4.57
C GLY A 194 -24.18 24.54 -5.35
N ILE A 195 -22.93 24.82 -4.97
CA ILE A 195 -21.71 24.29 -5.60
C ILE A 195 -20.79 23.64 -4.53
N GLY A 196 -21.38 23.19 -3.43
CA GLY A 196 -20.70 22.44 -2.38
C GLY A 196 -20.37 21.02 -2.83
N PHE A 197 -19.63 20.27 -2.00
CA PHE A 197 -19.26 18.88 -2.31
C PHE A 197 -20.41 17.88 -2.13
N GLU A 198 -21.44 18.24 -1.36
CA GLU A 198 -22.53 17.36 -0.91
C GLU A 198 -23.38 16.78 -2.04
N ASP A 199 -23.47 17.51 -3.15
CA ASP A 199 -24.22 17.09 -4.33
C ASP A 199 -23.32 16.51 -5.44
N THR A 200 -22.00 16.53 -5.27
CA THR A 200 -21.04 16.02 -6.28
C THR A 200 -20.79 14.53 -6.15
N HIS A 201 -20.25 13.91 -7.21
CA HIS A 201 -19.79 12.52 -7.22
C HIS A 201 -18.44 12.30 -6.50
N LEU A 202 -18.06 13.17 -5.54
CA LEU A 202 -16.81 13.04 -4.77
C LEU A 202 -16.67 11.68 -4.07
N ASN A 203 -17.75 11.19 -3.48
CA ASN A 203 -17.74 9.88 -2.80
C ASN A 203 -17.48 8.74 -3.81
N VAL A 204 -18.04 8.85 -5.02
CA VAL A 204 -17.81 7.90 -6.10
C VAL A 204 -16.34 7.95 -6.54
N ARG A 205 -15.76 9.15 -6.72
CA ARG A 205 -14.34 9.34 -7.06
C ARG A 205 -13.41 8.73 -6.01
N MET A 206 -13.71 8.92 -4.73
CA MET A 206 -12.94 8.31 -3.63
C MET A 206 -13.00 6.78 -3.68
N GLY A 207 -14.20 6.20 -3.82
CA GLY A 207 -14.36 4.76 -3.92
C GLY A 207 -13.71 4.15 -5.17
N LEU A 208 -13.77 4.84 -6.32
CA LEU A 208 -13.09 4.42 -7.55
C LEU A 208 -11.57 4.44 -7.38
N LEU A 209 -11.02 5.49 -6.76
CA LEU A 209 -9.58 5.52 -6.47
C LEU A 209 -9.19 4.40 -5.49
N THR A 210 -9.99 4.13 -4.46
CA THR A 210 -9.76 2.99 -3.55
C THR A 210 -9.79 1.65 -4.30
N LEU A 211 -10.74 1.46 -5.23
CA LEU A 211 -10.82 0.27 -6.08
C LEU A 211 -9.57 0.09 -6.93
N ILE A 212 -9.08 1.17 -7.55
CA ILE A 212 -7.87 1.16 -8.38
C ILE A 212 -6.64 0.80 -7.53
N ILE A 213 -6.54 1.36 -6.32
CA ILE A 213 -5.45 1.05 -5.37
C ILE A 213 -5.48 -0.42 -4.94
N ILE A 214 -6.67 -0.95 -4.63
CA ILE A 214 -6.82 -2.39 -4.35
C ILE A 214 -6.46 -3.22 -5.59
N GLY A 215 -6.77 -2.71 -6.78
CA GLY A 215 -6.38 -3.29 -8.07
C GLY A 215 -4.86 -3.40 -8.26
N ASP A 216 -4.07 -2.43 -7.81
CA ASP A 216 -2.60 -2.55 -7.79
C ASP A 216 -2.15 -3.71 -6.89
N GLY A 217 -2.86 -3.98 -5.79
CA GLY A 217 -2.66 -5.18 -5.00
C GLY A 217 -2.92 -6.49 -5.75
N ILE A 218 -3.86 -6.51 -6.70
CA ILE A 218 -4.07 -7.66 -7.61
C ILE A 218 -2.87 -7.81 -8.56
N ILE A 219 -2.31 -6.71 -9.06
CA ILE A 219 -1.07 -6.76 -9.86
C ILE A 219 0.05 -7.39 -9.03
N SER A 220 0.16 -7.02 -7.75
CA SER A 220 1.10 -7.65 -6.82
C SER A 220 0.87 -9.16 -6.64
N VAL A 221 -0.38 -9.64 -6.63
CA VAL A 221 -0.70 -11.09 -6.66
C VAL A 221 -0.18 -11.74 -7.95
N THR A 222 -0.44 -11.15 -9.12
CA THR A 222 0.02 -11.72 -10.40
C THR A 222 1.55 -11.78 -10.50
N ARG A 223 2.25 -10.81 -9.91
CA ARG A 223 3.72 -10.83 -9.81
C ARG A 223 4.22 -11.99 -8.95
N ILE A 224 3.55 -12.28 -7.83
CA ILE A 224 3.86 -13.45 -6.98
C ILE A 224 3.65 -14.74 -7.77
N VAL A 225 2.54 -14.86 -8.52
CA VAL A 225 2.28 -16.03 -9.37
C VAL A 225 3.43 -16.22 -10.36
N ASN A 226 3.80 -15.17 -11.10
CA ASN A 226 4.86 -15.25 -12.10
C ASN A 226 6.22 -15.66 -11.48
N ARG A 227 6.55 -15.13 -10.30
CA ARG A 227 7.82 -15.41 -9.60
C ARG A 227 7.86 -16.76 -8.89
N THR A 228 6.73 -17.27 -8.40
CA THR A 228 6.69 -18.50 -7.60
C THR A 228 6.34 -19.75 -8.41
N VAL A 229 5.56 -19.61 -9.49
CA VAL A 229 5.03 -20.73 -10.29
C VAL A 229 5.89 -21.05 -11.52
N GLY A 230 6.95 -20.29 -11.83
CA GLY A 230 7.69 -20.36 -13.11
C GLY A 230 7.92 -21.76 -13.72
N ASN A 231 8.26 -22.78 -12.91
CA ASN A 231 8.50 -24.16 -13.35
C ASN A 231 7.34 -25.15 -13.09
N GLY A 232 6.21 -24.68 -12.55
CA GLY A 232 5.03 -25.45 -12.20
C GLY A 232 4.42 -25.06 -10.85
N TRP A 233 3.17 -25.45 -10.63
CA TRP A 233 2.47 -25.23 -9.36
C TRP A 233 2.97 -26.19 -8.28
N THR A 234 3.36 -25.64 -7.14
CA THR A 234 3.58 -26.42 -5.91
C THR A 234 2.42 -26.22 -4.94
N ARG A 235 2.22 -27.17 -4.02
CA ARG A 235 1.23 -27.03 -2.94
C ARG A 235 1.46 -25.75 -2.12
N TRP A 236 2.72 -25.38 -1.90
CA TRP A 236 3.08 -24.21 -1.09
C TRP A 236 2.86 -22.90 -1.84
N SER A 237 3.26 -22.83 -3.11
CA SER A 237 2.99 -21.68 -3.97
C SER A 237 1.47 -21.42 -4.05
N PHE A 238 0.65 -22.47 -4.19
CA PHE A 238 -0.80 -22.36 -4.14
C PHE A 238 -1.31 -21.75 -2.83
N VAL A 239 -0.84 -22.24 -1.68
CA VAL A 239 -1.27 -21.72 -0.36
C VAL A 239 -0.90 -20.25 -0.20
N HIS A 240 0.30 -19.83 -0.62
CA HIS A 240 0.72 -18.43 -0.51
C HIS A 240 -0.12 -17.52 -1.41
N ILE A 241 -0.30 -17.89 -2.68
CA ILE A 241 -1.11 -17.13 -3.64
C ILE A 241 -2.56 -17.03 -3.18
N PHE A 242 -3.12 -18.14 -2.68
CA PHE A 242 -4.48 -18.16 -2.13
C PHE A 242 -4.62 -17.22 -0.92
N GLY A 243 -3.66 -17.23 0.00
CA GLY A 243 -3.65 -16.36 1.19
C GLY A 243 -3.61 -14.86 0.86
N VAL A 244 -2.80 -14.45 -0.11
CA VAL A 244 -2.78 -13.05 -0.56
C VAL A 244 -4.07 -12.71 -1.32
N THR A 245 -4.54 -13.60 -2.20
CA THR A 245 -5.76 -13.37 -3.01
C THR A 245 -7.00 -13.18 -2.13
N ILE A 246 -7.19 -14.06 -1.14
CA ILE A 246 -8.35 -13.94 -0.23
C ILE A 246 -8.25 -12.68 0.63
N SER A 247 -7.05 -12.27 1.03
CA SER A 247 -6.84 -11.02 1.76
C SER A 247 -7.25 -9.80 0.93
N VAL A 248 -6.84 -9.73 -0.34
CA VAL A 248 -7.23 -8.65 -1.26
C VAL A 248 -8.76 -8.61 -1.45
N TYR A 249 -9.38 -9.77 -1.67
CA TYR A 249 -10.84 -9.87 -1.81
C TYR A 249 -11.58 -9.39 -0.55
N LEU A 250 -11.14 -9.82 0.64
CA LEU A 250 -11.78 -9.43 1.90
C LEU A 250 -11.55 -7.95 2.24
N LEU A 251 -10.42 -7.36 1.83
CA LEU A 251 -10.19 -5.92 1.94
C LEU A 251 -11.15 -5.13 1.05
N TRP A 252 -11.33 -5.57 -0.20
CA TRP A 252 -12.31 -5.00 -1.12
C TRP A 252 -13.72 -5.05 -0.53
N GLN A 253 -14.16 -6.23 -0.09
CA GLN A 253 -15.47 -6.42 0.53
C GLN A 253 -15.65 -5.51 1.75
N SER A 254 -14.65 -5.47 2.64
CA SER A 254 -14.70 -4.67 3.87
C SER A 254 -14.83 -3.17 3.62
N TYR A 255 -14.23 -2.62 2.56
CA TYR A 255 -14.36 -1.20 2.23
C TYR A 255 -15.71 -0.89 1.58
N PHE A 256 -16.13 -1.69 0.58
CA PHE A 256 -17.35 -1.41 -0.17
C PHE A 256 -18.63 -1.64 0.63
N ASP A 257 -18.63 -2.54 1.62
CA ASP A 257 -19.75 -2.72 2.56
C ASP A 257 -19.96 -1.50 3.48
N ILE A 258 -18.92 -0.68 3.71
CA ILE A 258 -18.98 0.52 4.56
C ILE A 258 -19.30 1.78 3.75
N THR A 259 -19.10 1.75 2.44
CA THR A 259 -19.19 2.93 1.57
C THR A 259 -20.60 3.54 1.62
N PRO A 260 -20.74 4.87 1.84
CA PRO A 260 -22.03 5.52 2.00
C PRO A 260 -22.86 5.41 0.71
N THR A 261 -24.07 4.89 0.83
CA THR A 261 -25.09 4.89 -0.24
C THR A 261 -25.91 6.18 -0.27
N GLU A 262 -25.93 6.91 0.84
CA GLU A 262 -26.66 8.17 1.00
C GLU A 262 -25.72 9.38 1.03
N LYS A 263 -26.26 10.56 0.77
CA LYS A 263 -25.51 11.81 0.83
C LYS A 263 -25.00 12.07 2.25
N LEU A 264 -23.69 12.31 2.36
CA LEU A 264 -23.07 12.72 3.62
C LEU A 264 -23.27 14.23 3.82
N GLY A 265 -23.52 14.66 5.05
CA GLY A 265 -23.53 16.10 5.38
C GLY A 265 -22.13 16.73 5.25
N LYS A 266 -22.07 18.06 5.03
CA LYS A 266 -20.84 18.85 4.75
C LYS A 266 -19.62 18.45 5.58
N LEU A 267 -19.73 18.51 6.92
CA LEU A 267 -18.60 18.20 7.80
C LEU A 267 -18.15 16.75 7.67
N ARG A 268 -19.09 15.82 7.55
CA ARG A 268 -18.78 14.39 7.43
C ARG A 268 -18.12 14.08 6.11
N GLN A 269 -18.54 14.71 5.02
CA GLN A 269 -17.91 14.55 3.73
C GLN A 269 -16.46 15.06 3.72
N LYS A 270 -16.17 16.16 4.42
CA LYS A 270 -14.80 16.65 4.59
C LYS A 270 -13.93 15.67 5.39
N ILE A 271 -14.45 15.19 6.52
CA ILE A 271 -13.75 14.17 7.34
C ILE A 271 -13.54 12.89 6.52
N TRP A 272 -14.56 12.45 5.79
CA TRP A 272 -14.51 11.30 4.88
C TRP A 272 -13.38 11.47 3.87
N THR A 273 -13.35 12.60 3.17
CA THR A 273 -12.30 12.95 2.19
C THR A 273 -10.90 12.93 2.80
N CYS A 274 -10.72 13.54 3.98
CA CYS A 274 -9.43 13.58 4.66
C CYS A 274 -8.98 12.19 5.17
N LEU A 275 -9.90 11.34 5.65
CA LEU A 275 -9.60 9.99 6.10
C LEU A 275 -9.22 9.03 4.97
N HIS A 276 -9.56 9.35 3.71
CA HIS A 276 -9.15 8.52 2.57
C HIS A 276 -7.64 8.53 2.33
N PHE A 277 -6.94 9.63 2.63
CA PHE A 277 -5.49 9.67 2.52
C PHE A 277 -4.79 8.60 3.39
N PRO A 278 -4.96 8.60 4.73
CA PRO A 278 -4.35 7.58 5.57
C PRO A 278 -4.90 6.18 5.28
N LEU A 279 -6.16 6.04 4.85
CA LEU A 279 -6.69 4.74 4.39
C LEU A 279 -5.91 4.22 3.18
N HIS A 280 -5.75 5.03 2.14
CA HIS A 280 -5.04 4.65 0.92
C HIS A 280 -3.60 4.28 1.23
N ALA A 281 -2.90 5.07 2.05
CA ALA A 281 -1.55 4.74 2.50
C ALA A 281 -1.49 3.38 3.19
N VAL A 282 -2.43 3.10 4.09
CA VAL A 282 -2.52 1.82 4.80
C VAL A 282 -2.82 0.65 3.87
N LEU A 283 -3.77 0.78 2.94
CA LEU A 283 -4.12 -0.27 1.99
C LEU A 283 -2.93 -0.64 1.10
N ILE A 284 -2.18 0.35 0.64
CA ILE A 284 -1.00 0.16 -0.18
C ILE A 284 0.11 -0.53 0.61
N LEU A 285 0.46 -0.01 1.79
CA LEU A 285 1.48 -0.61 2.65
C LEU A 285 1.12 -2.04 3.08
N LEU A 286 -0.17 -2.31 3.30
CA LEU A 286 -0.66 -3.65 3.61
C LEU A 286 -0.47 -4.59 2.43
N SER A 287 -0.83 -4.16 1.22
CA SER A 287 -0.63 -4.90 -0.03
C SER A 287 0.84 -5.26 -0.25
N GLU A 288 1.74 -4.29 -0.11
CA GLU A 288 3.18 -4.50 -0.28
C GLU A 288 3.76 -5.41 0.81
N GLY A 289 3.30 -5.26 2.06
CA GLY A 289 3.63 -6.19 3.14
C GLY A 289 3.24 -7.64 2.83
N MET A 290 2.04 -7.88 2.29
CA MET A 290 1.64 -9.22 1.91
C MET A 290 2.52 -9.81 0.80
N GLN A 291 2.90 -8.99 -0.20
CA GLN A 291 3.78 -9.44 -1.28
C GLN A 291 5.15 -9.85 -0.74
N ILE A 292 5.81 -8.99 0.04
CA ILE A 292 7.15 -9.26 0.57
C ILE A 292 7.14 -10.49 1.48
N LEU A 293 6.12 -10.63 2.35
CA LEU A 293 5.96 -11.80 3.23
C LEU A 293 5.77 -13.09 2.43
N ALA A 294 4.91 -13.07 1.40
CA ALA A 294 4.64 -14.26 0.59
C ALA A 294 5.87 -14.72 -0.22
N LEU A 295 6.60 -13.78 -0.81
CA LEU A 295 7.86 -14.08 -1.51
C LEU A 295 8.92 -14.62 -0.56
N THR A 296 9.09 -14.00 0.62
CA THR A 296 10.07 -14.45 1.61
C THR A 296 9.76 -15.86 2.15
N LEU A 297 8.47 -16.18 2.30
CA LEU A 297 8.03 -17.50 2.72
C LEU A 297 8.31 -18.56 1.64
N ASP A 298 8.10 -18.23 0.36
CA ASP A 298 8.48 -19.10 -0.77
C ASP A 298 10.00 -19.39 -0.77
N VAL A 299 10.83 -18.36 -0.60
CA VAL A 299 12.29 -18.51 -0.48
C VAL A 299 12.65 -19.41 0.72
N SER A 300 12.04 -19.16 1.88
CA SER A 300 12.33 -19.92 3.09
C SER A 300 12.03 -21.42 2.93
N LEU A 301 10.95 -21.78 2.23
CA LEU A 301 10.61 -23.17 1.94
C LEU A 301 11.59 -23.81 0.94
N LYS A 302 12.00 -23.07 -0.11
CA LYS A 302 13.02 -23.51 -1.06
C LYS A 302 14.35 -23.78 -0.36
N LEU A 303 14.80 -22.87 0.50
CA LEU A 303 16.04 -23.01 1.28
C LEU A 303 15.96 -24.18 2.28
N LYS A 304 14.81 -24.38 2.94
CA LYS A 304 14.59 -25.53 3.81
C LYS A 304 14.71 -26.84 3.03
N SER A 305 14.09 -26.92 1.84
CA SER A 305 14.22 -28.08 0.96
C SER A 305 15.67 -28.32 0.53
N LEU A 306 16.41 -27.27 0.18
CA LEU A 306 17.83 -27.39 -0.17
C LEU A 306 18.66 -27.92 1.00
N ARG A 307 18.42 -27.40 2.21
CA ARG A 307 19.11 -27.83 3.42
C ARG A 307 18.88 -29.32 3.69
N ASP A 308 17.63 -29.77 3.59
CA ASP A 308 17.28 -31.16 3.84
C ASP A 308 17.93 -32.10 2.81
N ILE A 309 18.05 -31.66 1.54
CA ILE A 309 18.79 -32.38 0.49
C ILE A 309 20.30 -32.44 0.81
N ILE A 310 20.91 -31.32 1.18
CA ILE A 310 22.33 -31.25 1.55
C ILE A 310 22.62 -32.17 2.75
N LEU A 311 21.76 -32.16 3.78
CA LEU A 311 21.91 -33.04 4.94
C LEU A 311 21.74 -34.53 4.56
N SER A 312 20.83 -34.83 3.63
CA SER A 312 20.63 -36.21 3.15
C SER A 312 21.82 -36.75 2.34
N ALA A 313 22.60 -35.87 1.68
CA ALA A 313 23.76 -36.26 0.88
C ALA A 313 24.84 -36.99 1.69
N CYS A 314 24.96 -36.68 2.99
CA CYS A 314 25.86 -37.34 3.94
C CYS A 314 25.12 -38.15 5.02
N GLY A 315 23.86 -38.49 4.79
CA GLY A 315 23.02 -39.27 5.70
C GLY A 315 23.40 -40.75 5.80
N VAL A 316 22.53 -41.54 6.44
CA VAL A 316 22.75 -42.98 6.70
C VAL A 316 22.85 -43.78 5.39
N THR A 317 21.96 -43.51 4.43
CA THR A 317 22.03 -44.04 3.07
C THR A 317 22.79 -43.07 2.19
N ARG A 318 24.09 -43.29 2.00
CA ARG A 318 24.95 -42.41 1.21
C ARG A 318 24.77 -42.66 -0.30
N PRO A 319 24.24 -41.71 -1.07
CA PRO A 319 24.27 -41.78 -2.53
C PRO A 319 25.71 -41.67 -3.05
N SER A 320 25.94 -42.00 -4.33
CA SER A 320 27.23 -41.72 -4.95
C SER A 320 27.50 -40.21 -4.97
N ALA A 321 28.77 -39.80 -5.02
CA ALA A 321 29.11 -38.38 -5.04
C ALA A 321 28.46 -37.63 -6.23
N SER A 322 28.37 -38.28 -7.40
CA SER A 322 27.67 -37.71 -8.57
C SER A 322 26.18 -37.57 -8.30
N ASP A 323 25.52 -38.60 -7.77
CA ASP A 323 24.06 -38.57 -7.55
C ASP A 323 23.66 -37.51 -6.51
N ALA A 324 24.48 -37.32 -5.47
CA ALA A 324 24.25 -36.27 -4.47
C ALA A 324 24.43 -34.87 -5.07
N VAL A 325 25.50 -34.62 -5.83
CA VAL A 325 25.72 -33.32 -6.49
C VAL A 325 24.63 -33.06 -7.54
N ASP A 326 24.24 -34.07 -8.30
CA ASP A 326 23.16 -33.95 -9.29
C ASP A 326 21.81 -33.68 -8.60
N SER A 327 21.56 -34.24 -7.41
CA SER A 327 20.37 -33.93 -6.60
C SER A 327 20.35 -32.48 -6.10
N ILE A 328 21.49 -31.96 -5.62
CA ILE A 328 21.64 -30.56 -5.21
C ILE A 328 21.45 -29.63 -6.41
N ASN A 329 22.10 -29.93 -7.54
CA ASN A 329 21.98 -29.15 -8.77
C ASN A 329 20.55 -29.16 -9.30
N LYS A 330 19.86 -30.31 -9.27
CA LYS A 330 18.45 -30.45 -9.65
C LYS A 330 17.54 -29.63 -8.75
N ALA A 331 17.81 -29.56 -7.45
CA ALA A 331 17.06 -28.70 -6.54
C ALA A 331 17.24 -27.22 -6.88
N ILE A 332 18.48 -26.76 -7.06
CA ILE A 332 18.81 -25.36 -7.35
C ILE A 332 18.21 -24.92 -8.69
N THR A 333 18.37 -25.74 -9.74
CA THR A 333 17.75 -25.49 -11.06
C THR A 333 16.22 -25.54 -10.99
N GLY A 334 15.66 -26.43 -10.17
CA GLY A 334 14.22 -26.52 -9.92
C GLY A 334 13.62 -25.26 -9.29
N PHE A 335 14.40 -24.46 -8.57
CA PHE A 335 13.92 -23.22 -7.96
C PHE A 335 13.59 -22.11 -8.96
N GLY A 336 14.05 -22.22 -10.21
CA GLY A 336 13.73 -21.25 -11.27
C GLY A 336 14.33 -19.88 -11.02
N ILE A 337 15.57 -19.83 -10.50
CA ILE A 337 16.27 -18.58 -10.20
C ILE A 337 16.56 -17.83 -11.51
N ASP A 338 16.00 -16.63 -11.65
CA ASP A 338 16.30 -15.73 -12.75
C ASP A 338 17.52 -14.87 -12.44
N PHE A 339 18.67 -15.29 -12.97
CA PHE A 339 19.95 -14.60 -12.82
C PHE A 339 20.09 -13.34 -13.72
N THR A 340 19.09 -13.02 -14.54
CA THR A 340 19.12 -11.79 -15.36
C THR A 340 18.80 -10.54 -14.56
N HIS A 341 18.07 -10.70 -13.44
CA HIS A 341 17.68 -9.63 -12.53
C HIS A 341 18.75 -9.33 -11.46
N GLY A 342 19.91 -9.98 -11.54
CA GLY A 342 21.00 -9.87 -10.57
C GLY A 342 21.59 -11.23 -10.24
N ALA A 343 22.57 -11.24 -9.34
CA ALA A 343 23.22 -12.44 -8.81
C ALA A 343 24.02 -13.32 -9.79
N MET A 344 24.60 -12.71 -10.84
CA MET A 344 25.46 -13.45 -11.78
C MET A 344 26.75 -13.97 -11.13
N GLU A 345 27.31 -13.26 -10.15
CA GLU A 345 28.50 -13.71 -9.42
C GLU A 345 28.19 -14.99 -8.62
N GLU A 346 27.04 -15.02 -7.97
CA GLU A 346 26.53 -16.14 -7.18
C GLU A 346 26.25 -17.34 -8.07
N LYS A 347 25.75 -17.13 -9.30
CA LYS A 347 25.60 -18.20 -10.29
C LYS A 347 26.93 -18.90 -10.56
N TYR A 348 27.98 -18.13 -10.83
CA TYR A 348 29.31 -18.69 -11.07
C TYR A 348 29.89 -19.34 -9.81
N ALA A 349 29.67 -18.75 -8.62
CA ALA A 349 30.10 -19.32 -7.36
C ALA A 349 29.42 -20.67 -7.05
N ILE A 350 28.11 -20.78 -7.26
CA ILE A 350 27.35 -22.03 -7.10
C ILE A 350 27.88 -23.10 -8.07
N GLN A 351 28.03 -22.74 -9.34
CA GLN A 351 28.53 -23.68 -10.36
C GLN A 351 29.95 -24.15 -10.06
N GLY A 352 30.84 -23.25 -9.62
CA GLY A 352 32.19 -23.59 -9.19
C GLY A 352 32.20 -24.55 -8.00
N LEU A 353 31.40 -24.27 -6.96
CA LEU A 353 31.28 -25.14 -5.78
C LEU A 353 30.77 -26.54 -6.13
N LEU A 354 29.73 -26.64 -6.97
CA LEU A 354 29.19 -27.93 -7.41
C LEU A 354 30.19 -28.71 -8.28
N TRP A 355 30.94 -28.01 -9.13
CA TRP A 355 32.00 -28.61 -9.94
C TRP A 355 33.10 -29.21 -9.08
N ASP A 356 33.57 -28.47 -8.06
CA ASP A 356 34.59 -28.93 -7.14
C ASP A 356 34.14 -30.15 -6.33
N LEU A 357 32.90 -30.14 -5.83
CA LEU A 357 32.33 -31.26 -5.08
C LEU A 357 32.18 -32.52 -5.93
N ARG A 358 31.89 -32.38 -7.22
CA ARG A 358 31.75 -33.53 -8.14
C ARG A 358 33.07 -34.27 -8.37
N HIS A 359 34.19 -33.55 -8.36
CA HIS A 359 35.51 -34.10 -8.67
C HIS A 359 36.28 -34.63 -7.45
N GLN A 360 35.65 -34.61 -6.27
CA GLN A 360 36.26 -35.13 -5.06
C GLN A 360 36.14 -36.64 -4.94
N ALA A 361 37.22 -37.27 -4.46
CA ALA A 361 37.26 -38.71 -4.24
C ALA A 361 36.24 -39.16 -3.17
N ARG A 362 35.92 -38.28 -2.21
CA ARG A 362 34.91 -38.48 -1.18
C ARG A 362 34.10 -37.21 -0.97
N LEU A 363 32.78 -37.32 -1.06
CA LEU A 363 31.88 -36.18 -0.86
C LEU A 363 31.79 -35.77 0.61
N CYS A 364 31.77 -36.72 1.55
CA CYS A 364 31.57 -36.42 2.97
C CYS A 364 32.90 -36.42 3.74
N PRO A 365 33.10 -35.48 4.69
CA PRO A 365 34.36 -35.34 5.41
C PRO A 365 34.72 -36.58 6.24
N SER A 366 36.00 -36.96 6.20
CA SER A 366 36.69 -37.60 7.32
C SER A 366 37.60 -36.56 7.97
N GLU A 367 37.92 -36.69 9.25
CA GLU A 367 38.53 -35.66 10.13
C GLU A 367 39.81 -34.94 9.62
N MET A 368 40.38 -35.32 8.45
CA MET A 368 41.62 -34.75 7.89
C MET A 368 41.56 -34.32 6.40
N GLU A 369 40.43 -34.48 5.67
CA GLU A 369 40.39 -34.18 4.22
C GLU A 369 39.78 -32.79 3.91
N SER A 370 40.62 -31.88 3.39
CA SER A 370 40.19 -30.60 2.83
C SER A 370 39.49 -30.80 1.48
N GLY A 371 38.31 -30.22 1.31
CA GLY A 371 37.54 -30.24 0.06
C GLY A 371 36.13 -30.81 0.18
N SER A 372 35.93 -31.85 0.99
CA SER A 372 34.62 -32.49 1.17
C SER A 372 33.48 -31.52 1.55
N LEU A 373 32.22 -31.95 1.36
CA LEU A 373 30.99 -31.26 1.79
C LEU A 373 30.96 -31.14 3.33
N ASN A 374 31.77 -30.22 3.83
CA ASN A 374 31.86 -29.83 5.23
C ASN A 374 30.82 -28.75 5.54
N ILE A 375 30.73 -28.39 6.83
CA ILE A 375 29.80 -27.37 7.32
C ILE A 375 30.00 -26.05 6.56
N GLU A 376 31.25 -25.62 6.36
CA GLU A 376 31.60 -24.37 5.66
C GLU A 376 31.07 -24.33 4.22
N ARG A 377 31.36 -25.35 3.39
CA ARG A 377 30.86 -25.42 2.01
C ARG A 377 29.35 -25.52 1.93
N SER A 378 28.72 -26.22 2.89
CA SER A 378 27.25 -26.27 2.96
C SER A 378 26.65 -24.89 3.21
N HIS A 379 27.29 -24.08 4.06
CA HIS A 379 26.91 -22.70 4.32
C HIS A 379 27.18 -21.79 3.11
N ASP A 380 28.25 -22.00 2.36
CA ASP A 380 28.56 -21.22 1.16
C ASP A 380 27.54 -21.47 0.03
N ILE A 381 27.18 -22.73 -0.21
CA ILE A 381 26.11 -23.07 -1.17
C ILE A 381 24.80 -22.43 -0.73
N MET A 382 24.43 -22.59 0.55
CA MET A 382 23.19 -22.02 1.09
C MET A 382 23.18 -20.50 0.98
N GLY A 383 24.30 -19.84 1.29
CA GLY A 383 24.46 -18.39 1.23
C GLY A 383 24.31 -17.85 -0.18
N ASN A 384 25.06 -18.41 -1.14
CA ASN A 384 24.99 -17.98 -2.54
C ASN A 384 23.59 -18.22 -3.14
N VAL A 385 22.96 -19.36 -2.83
CA VAL A 385 21.58 -19.63 -3.27
C VAL A 385 20.58 -18.68 -2.62
N THR A 386 20.78 -18.32 -1.35
CA THR A 386 19.93 -17.34 -0.64
C THR A 386 19.98 -15.98 -1.33
N VAL A 387 21.19 -15.46 -1.59
CA VAL A 387 21.37 -14.18 -2.27
C VAL A 387 20.77 -14.22 -3.67
N ALA A 388 21.01 -15.29 -4.43
CA ALA A 388 20.46 -15.44 -5.77
C ALA A 388 18.91 -15.50 -5.77
N LEU A 389 18.30 -16.19 -4.80
CA LEU A 389 16.85 -16.26 -4.67
C LEU A 389 16.24 -14.89 -4.36
N PHE A 390 16.75 -14.19 -3.34
CA PHE A 390 16.23 -12.87 -2.97
C PHE A 390 16.46 -11.83 -4.07
N SER A 391 17.63 -11.83 -4.71
CA SER A 391 17.92 -10.96 -5.85
C SER A 391 16.99 -11.25 -7.05
N SER A 392 16.72 -12.51 -7.37
CA SER A 392 15.77 -12.88 -8.45
C SER A 392 14.33 -12.44 -8.15
N MET A 393 13.98 -12.29 -6.86
CA MET A 393 12.69 -11.77 -6.43
C MET A 393 12.67 -10.25 -6.28
N GLY A 394 13.77 -9.56 -6.62
CA GLY A 394 13.88 -8.11 -6.51
C GLY A 394 13.84 -7.62 -5.06
N ILE A 395 14.33 -8.41 -4.11
CA ILE A 395 14.43 -8.00 -2.70
C ILE A 395 15.92 -7.80 -2.41
N THR A 396 16.33 -6.55 -2.23
CA THR A 396 17.72 -6.20 -1.95
C THR A 396 17.91 -5.75 -0.50
N PRO A 397 18.96 -6.24 0.21
CA PRO A 397 19.27 -5.74 1.54
C PRO A 397 19.78 -4.29 1.46
N PRO A 398 19.57 -3.47 2.53
CA PRO A 398 19.84 -2.03 2.51
C PRO A 398 21.27 -1.61 2.11
N ASP A 399 22.28 -2.44 2.38
CA ASP A 399 23.68 -2.17 2.02
C ASP A 399 24.07 -2.98 0.78
N GLY A 400 23.57 -2.54 -0.38
CA GLY A 400 23.58 -3.24 -1.67
C GLY A 400 24.95 -3.60 -2.29
N HIS A 401 26.07 -3.40 -1.59
CA HIS A 401 27.41 -3.76 -2.07
C HIS A 401 28.35 -4.18 -0.93
N THR A 402 27.90 -5.03 0.00
CA THR A 402 28.87 -5.68 0.88
C THR A 402 29.50 -6.86 0.14
N THR A 403 30.81 -6.79 -0.05
CA THR A 403 31.72 -7.92 -0.35
C THR A 403 31.76 -8.96 0.78
N ALA A 404 30.63 -9.13 1.48
CA ALA A 404 30.48 -10.01 2.62
C ALA A 404 30.39 -11.45 2.12
N LYS A 405 31.56 -12.04 1.86
CA LYS A 405 31.76 -13.48 1.57
C LYS A 405 31.32 -14.43 2.69
N ARG A 406 30.71 -13.92 3.78
CA ARG A 406 30.34 -14.73 4.95
C ARG A 406 28.82 -14.83 5.09
N SER A 407 28.33 -16.05 4.88
CA SER A 407 26.92 -16.47 4.97
C SER A 407 26.19 -15.99 6.24
N ASP A 408 26.88 -15.93 7.39
CA ASP A 408 26.33 -15.46 8.67
C ASP A 408 25.84 -13.99 8.63
N HIS A 409 26.57 -13.11 7.94
CA HIS A 409 26.24 -11.69 7.88
C HIS A 409 25.04 -11.44 6.97
N LEU A 410 25.00 -12.13 5.83
CA LEU A 410 23.88 -12.10 4.88
C LEU A 410 22.57 -12.59 5.52
N LEU A 411 22.63 -13.72 6.23
CA LEU A 411 21.46 -14.24 6.96
C LEU A 411 20.94 -13.23 7.99
N THR A 412 21.85 -12.55 8.70
CA THR A 412 21.49 -11.52 9.68
C THR A 412 20.79 -10.32 9.03
N MET A 413 21.23 -9.89 7.83
CA MET A 413 20.58 -8.81 7.10
C MET A 413 19.16 -9.19 6.65
N TYR A 414 18.97 -10.40 6.10
CA TYR A 414 17.65 -10.88 5.70
C TYR A 414 16.70 -11.04 6.89
N LEU A 415 17.19 -11.57 8.03
CA LEU A 415 16.40 -11.68 9.25
C LEU A 415 15.98 -10.31 9.79
N ARG A 416 16.85 -9.30 9.70
CA ARG A 416 16.52 -7.93 10.12
C ARG A 416 15.46 -7.29 9.23
N MET A 417 15.59 -7.42 7.91
CA MET A 417 14.59 -6.95 6.95
C MET A 417 13.25 -7.65 7.18
N PHE A 418 13.25 -8.97 7.35
CA PHE A 418 12.04 -9.74 7.58
C PHE A 418 11.37 -9.41 8.93
N GLY A 419 12.17 -9.15 9.97
CA GLY A 419 11.68 -8.61 11.24
C GLY A 419 11.02 -7.25 11.08
N PHE A 420 11.63 -6.33 10.33
CA PHE A 420 11.02 -5.04 10.01
C PHE A 420 9.69 -5.21 9.27
N VAL A 421 9.66 -6.08 8.24
CA VAL A 421 8.46 -6.37 7.45
C VAL A 421 7.33 -6.90 8.32
N PHE A 422 7.65 -7.84 9.20
CA PHE A 422 6.70 -8.39 10.16
C PHE A 422 6.11 -7.32 11.07
N LEU A 423 6.95 -6.46 11.67
CA LEU A 423 6.47 -5.41 12.56
C LEU A 423 5.56 -4.43 11.81
N TYR A 424 5.99 -3.88 10.67
CA TYR A 424 5.16 -2.89 9.98
C TYR A 424 3.87 -3.52 9.46
N TYR A 425 3.90 -4.77 8.98
CA TYR A 425 2.71 -5.43 8.42
C TYR A 425 1.57 -5.50 9.44
N PHE A 426 1.84 -5.93 10.67
CA PHE A 426 0.82 -6.01 11.71
C PHE A 426 0.39 -4.64 12.25
N ILE A 427 1.29 -3.64 12.29
CA ILE A 427 0.94 -2.25 12.64
C ILE A 427 -0.04 -1.69 11.61
N VAL A 428 0.27 -1.83 10.32
CA VAL A 428 -0.55 -1.34 9.22
C VAL A 428 -1.88 -2.08 9.16
N ALA A 429 -1.90 -3.40 9.36
CA ALA A 429 -3.12 -4.19 9.43
C ALA A 429 -4.04 -3.74 10.59
N ALA A 430 -3.47 -3.47 11.77
CA ALA A 430 -4.22 -2.92 12.90
C ALA A 430 -4.77 -1.52 12.58
N LEU A 431 -3.97 -0.66 11.95
CA LEU A 431 -4.40 0.68 11.52
C LEU A 431 -5.54 0.59 10.50
N ALA A 432 -5.52 -0.38 9.58
CA ALA A 432 -6.62 -0.63 8.65
C ALA A 432 -7.93 -0.93 9.40
N MET A 433 -7.88 -1.76 10.45
CA MET A 433 -9.05 -2.06 11.26
C MET A 433 -9.59 -0.82 11.98
N PHE A 434 -8.71 0.01 12.56
CA PHE A 434 -9.12 1.26 13.19
C PHE A 434 -9.70 2.27 12.19
N MET A 435 -9.16 2.33 10.97
CA MET A 435 -9.70 3.17 9.90
C MET A 435 -11.09 2.70 9.47
N PHE A 436 -11.30 1.38 9.26
CA PHE A 436 -12.64 0.85 8.97
C PHE A 436 -13.63 1.12 10.11
N ALA A 437 -13.19 1.01 11.36
CA ALA A 437 -14.01 1.36 12.52
C ALA A 437 -14.44 2.85 12.50
N ALA A 438 -13.51 3.74 12.14
CA ALA A 438 -13.78 5.17 11.99
C ALA A 438 -14.76 5.47 10.84
N PHE A 439 -14.63 4.79 9.69
CA PHE A 439 -15.56 4.95 8.57
C PHE A 439 -17.00 4.51 8.91
N ILE A 440 -17.17 3.37 9.58
CA ILE A 440 -18.50 2.91 10.02
C ILE A 440 -19.15 3.93 10.96
N PHE A 441 -18.36 4.46 11.88
CA PHE A 441 -18.83 5.48 12.82
C PHE A 441 -19.26 6.77 12.10
N LEU A 442 -18.56 7.13 11.01
CA LEU A 442 -18.82 8.33 10.23
C LEU A 442 -20.05 8.21 9.32
N VAL A 443 -20.27 7.04 8.70
CA VAL A 443 -21.35 6.81 7.71
C VAL A 443 -22.70 6.58 8.38
N ASN A 444 -22.77 5.69 9.38
CA ASN A 444 -24.04 5.28 9.97
C ASN A 444 -24.45 6.22 11.11
N HIS A 445 -25.36 7.17 10.87
CA HIS A 445 -25.88 8.03 11.94
C HIS A 445 -27.34 7.74 12.34
N ASP A 446 -28.02 6.86 11.62
CA ASP A 446 -29.40 6.52 11.93
C ASP A 446 -29.52 5.94 13.35
N PRO A 447 -30.32 6.55 14.26
CA PRO A 447 -30.51 6.04 15.61
C PRO A 447 -31.05 4.61 15.64
N THR A 448 -31.82 4.18 14.64
CA THR A 448 -32.36 2.82 14.53
C THR A 448 -31.28 1.76 14.31
N LYS A 449 -30.13 2.16 13.74
CA LYS A 449 -28.98 1.29 13.46
C LYS A 449 -27.88 1.40 14.52
N ARG A 450 -28.20 1.96 15.71
CA ARG A 450 -27.21 2.22 16.76
C ARG A 450 -26.51 0.96 17.26
N VAL A 451 -27.25 -0.14 17.48
CA VAL A 451 -26.70 -1.42 17.95
C VAL A 451 -25.72 -1.98 16.92
N LEU A 452 -26.12 -2.03 15.65
CA LEU A 452 -25.28 -2.44 14.53
C LEU A 452 -23.98 -1.64 14.48
N ARG A 453 -24.08 -0.31 14.53
CA ARG A 453 -22.92 0.58 14.47
C ARG A 453 -21.94 0.32 15.61
N ILE A 454 -22.42 0.28 16.86
CA ILE A 454 -21.55 0.09 18.02
C ILE A 454 -20.91 -1.31 17.98
N GLY A 455 -21.68 -2.33 17.62
CA GLY A 455 -21.19 -3.71 17.46
C GLY A 455 -20.10 -3.82 16.39
N ALA A 456 -20.39 -3.36 15.17
CA ALA A 456 -19.48 -3.42 14.01
C ALA A 456 -18.21 -2.57 14.19
N THR A 457 -18.31 -1.40 14.85
CA THR A 457 -17.15 -0.60 15.24
C THR A 457 -16.34 -1.33 16.32
N GLY A 458 -17.00 -1.90 17.33
CA GLY A 458 -16.36 -2.61 18.43
C GLY A 458 -15.57 -3.83 17.97
N THR A 459 -16.14 -4.65 17.06
CA THR A 459 -15.46 -5.84 16.53
C THR A 459 -14.17 -5.49 15.79
N ARG A 460 -14.17 -4.41 14.99
CA ARG A 460 -12.97 -3.91 14.31
C ARG A 460 -11.92 -3.36 15.27
N VAL A 461 -12.33 -2.62 16.30
CA VAL A 461 -11.40 -2.14 17.33
C VAL A 461 -10.72 -3.30 18.06
N VAL A 462 -11.49 -4.32 18.45
CA VAL A 462 -10.96 -5.55 19.07
C VAL A 462 -10.03 -6.30 18.11
N ALA A 463 -10.41 -6.44 16.84
CA ALA A 463 -9.57 -7.06 15.82
C ALA A 463 -8.25 -6.29 15.62
N GLY A 464 -8.29 -4.95 15.61
CA GLY A 464 -7.12 -4.09 15.53
C GLY A 464 -6.14 -4.29 16.69
N PHE A 465 -6.63 -4.30 17.93
CA PHE A 465 -5.79 -4.60 19.09
C PHE A 465 -5.26 -6.04 19.08
N SER A 466 -6.05 -6.99 18.61
CA SER A 466 -5.64 -8.39 18.47
C SER A 466 -4.47 -8.52 17.49
N LEU A 467 -4.56 -7.87 16.32
CA LEU A 467 -3.47 -7.84 15.34
C LEU A 467 -2.22 -7.15 15.89
N LEU A 468 -2.38 -6.04 16.63
CA LEU A 468 -1.26 -5.35 17.26
C LEU A 468 -0.56 -6.21 18.32
N SER A 469 -1.32 -7.02 19.07
CA SER A 469 -0.77 -7.92 20.09
C SER A 469 0.18 -8.98 19.53
N ILE A 470 0.04 -9.35 18.25
CA ILE A 470 0.91 -10.33 17.56
C ILE A 470 2.37 -9.83 17.50
N ILE A 471 2.59 -8.52 17.51
CA ILE A 471 3.93 -7.94 17.53
C ILE A 471 4.71 -8.38 18.79
N ALA A 472 4.02 -8.68 19.89
CA ALA A 472 4.66 -9.16 21.12
C ALA A 472 5.40 -10.50 20.93
N LEU A 473 5.09 -11.27 19.87
CA LEU A 473 5.84 -12.49 19.52
C LEU A 473 7.33 -12.23 19.31
N VAL A 474 7.72 -11.03 18.87
CA VAL A 474 9.12 -10.64 18.66
C VAL A 474 9.94 -10.72 19.96
N SER A 475 9.31 -10.68 21.14
CA SER A 475 9.99 -10.90 22.42
C SER A 475 10.60 -12.30 22.57
N ASN A 476 10.10 -13.29 21.81
CA ASN A 476 10.62 -14.64 21.80
C ASN A 476 10.99 -15.06 20.37
N PHE A 477 12.29 -15.08 20.09
CA PHE A 477 12.81 -15.36 18.75
C PHE A 477 12.34 -16.71 18.17
N ASP A 478 12.30 -17.78 18.98
CA ASP A 478 11.89 -19.11 18.49
C ASP A 478 10.41 -19.11 18.07
N LEU A 479 9.55 -18.49 18.88
CA LEU A 479 8.13 -18.37 18.58
C LEU A 479 7.87 -17.47 17.36
N ALA A 480 8.54 -16.31 17.30
CA ALA A 480 8.47 -15.40 16.16
C ALA A 480 8.92 -16.11 14.87
N TYR A 481 10.08 -16.77 14.89
CA TYR A 481 10.61 -17.49 13.74
C TYR A 481 9.65 -18.59 13.26
N LYS A 482 9.11 -19.41 14.18
CA LYS A 482 8.12 -20.45 13.85
C LYS A 482 6.85 -19.87 13.24
N TYR A 483 6.38 -18.73 13.73
CA TYR A 483 5.19 -18.08 13.21
C TYR A 483 5.43 -17.43 11.84
N MET A 484 6.53 -16.71 11.68
CA MET A 484 6.87 -16.02 10.44
C MET A 484 7.17 -16.97 9.28
N THR A 485 7.69 -18.17 9.57
CA THR A 485 7.93 -19.23 8.58
C THR A 485 6.71 -20.13 8.33
N ASN A 486 5.58 -19.86 8.98
CA ASN A 486 4.34 -20.58 8.79
C ASN A 486 3.42 -19.81 7.83
N PRO A 487 2.85 -20.46 6.79
CA PRO A 487 1.90 -19.82 5.88
C PRO A 487 0.71 -19.13 6.53
N ILE A 488 0.37 -19.49 7.78
CA ILE A 488 -0.70 -18.84 8.54
C ILE A 488 -0.55 -17.33 8.65
N ILE A 489 0.67 -16.79 8.60
CA ILE A 489 0.92 -15.34 8.66
C ILE A 489 0.14 -14.56 7.58
N LEU A 490 0.00 -15.12 6.38
CA LEU A 490 -0.74 -14.52 5.27
C LEU A 490 -2.26 -14.62 5.46
N PHE A 491 -2.72 -15.59 6.26
CA PHE A 491 -4.14 -15.81 6.53
C PHE A 491 -4.62 -15.08 7.78
N THR A 492 -3.73 -14.63 8.67
CA THR A 492 -4.13 -13.99 9.92
C THR A 492 -4.94 -12.72 9.69
N VAL A 493 -4.51 -11.86 8.76
CA VAL A 493 -5.26 -10.63 8.41
C VAL A 493 -6.55 -10.97 7.68
N ALA A 494 -6.52 -11.93 6.75
CA ALA A 494 -7.73 -12.43 6.08
C ALA A 494 -8.77 -12.96 7.09
N LEU A 495 -8.33 -13.74 8.08
CA LEU A 495 -9.20 -14.29 9.11
C LEU A 495 -9.80 -13.18 9.98
N ALA A 496 -9.01 -12.17 10.35
CA ALA A 496 -9.51 -11.01 11.09
C ALA A 496 -10.58 -10.25 10.29
N LEU A 497 -10.35 -10.02 8.99
CA LEU A 497 -11.33 -9.39 8.09
C LEU A 497 -12.61 -10.24 7.98
N LEU A 498 -12.46 -11.55 7.78
CA LEU A 498 -13.58 -12.48 7.67
C LEU A 498 -14.42 -12.49 8.95
N ILE A 499 -13.78 -12.52 10.12
CA ILE A 499 -14.48 -12.45 11.42
C ILE A 499 -15.26 -11.14 11.53
N CYS A 500 -14.68 -10.01 11.12
CA CYS A 500 -15.38 -8.73 11.12
C CYS A 500 -16.62 -8.77 10.21
N LEU A 501 -16.50 -9.26 8.97
CA LEU A 501 -17.62 -9.34 8.03
C LEU A 501 -18.74 -10.28 8.52
N LEU A 502 -18.39 -11.44 9.07
CA LEU A 502 -19.37 -12.35 9.67
C LEU A 502 -20.02 -11.72 10.91
N SER A 503 -19.27 -10.96 11.69
CA SER A 503 -19.81 -10.24 12.84
C SER A 503 -20.82 -9.18 12.42
N ASP A 504 -20.59 -8.48 11.31
CA ASP A 504 -21.52 -7.47 10.80
C ASP A 504 -22.87 -8.10 10.43
N GLN A 505 -22.87 -9.27 9.80
CA GLN A 505 -24.09 -10.02 9.50
C GLN A 505 -24.86 -10.40 10.77
N LEU A 506 -24.13 -10.84 11.81
CA LEU A 506 -24.73 -11.14 13.12
C LEU A 506 -25.34 -9.88 13.76
N TRP A 507 -24.64 -8.76 13.73
CA TRP A 507 -25.13 -7.49 14.26
C TRP A 507 -26.34 -6.97 13.49
N HIS A 508 -26.40 -7.18 12.17
CA HIS A 508 -27.57 -6.88 11.36
C HIS A 508 -28.78 -7.70 11.78
N ALA A 509 -28.62 -9.03 11.94
CA ALA A 509 -29.71 -9.90 12.38
C ALA A 509 -30.23 -9.53 13.78
N LEU A 510 -29.31 -9.20 14.70
CA LEU A 510 -29.68 -8.74 16.05
C LEU A 510 -30.44 -7.40 16.01
N ALA A 511 -30.01 -6.45 15.18
CA ALA A 511 -30.69 -5.16 15.06
C ALA A 511 -32.14 -5.33 14.58
N PHE A 512 -32.39 -6.20 13.60
CA PHE A 512 -33.77 -6.52 13.16
C PHE A 512 -34.60 -7.16 14.27
N TYR A 513 -34.02 -8.08 15.04
CA TYR A 513 -34.71 -8.72 16.16
C TYR A 513 -35.13 -7.70 17.24
N TYR A 514 -34.24 -6.78 17.63
CA TYR A 514 -34.56 -5.74 18.61
C TYR A 514 -35.59 -4.72 18.08
N ALA A 515 -35.50 -4.33 16.80
CA ALA A 515 -36.48 -3.44 16.20
C ALA A 515 -37.89 -4.07 16.15
N GLY A 516 -37.98 -5.39 15.93
CA GLY A 516 -39.24 -6.13 16.01
C GLY A 516 -39.84 -6.12 17.42
N PHE A 517 -39.00 -6.29 18.45
CA PHE A 517 -39.44 -6.26 19.85
C PHE A 517 -39.93 -4.87 20.30
N GLU A 518 -39.25 -3.80 19.89
CA GLU A 518 -39.70 -2.42 20.17
C GLU A 518 -41.07 -2.15 19.52
N ALA A 519 -41.30 -2.63 18.30
CA ALA A 519 -42.59 -2.48 17.60
C ALA A 519 -43.74 -3.24 18.29
N GLU A 520 -43.49 -4.43 18.82
CA GLU A 520 -44.48 -5.17 19.61
C GLU A 520 -44.77 -4.47 20.95
N SER A 521 -43.73 -4.02 21.67
CA SER A 521 -43.90 -3.34 22.97
C SER A 521 -44.54 -1.95 22.87
N GLY A 522 -44.42 -1.26 21.73
CA GLY A 522 -45.02 0.06 21.50
C GLY A 522 -46.53 0.00 21.25
N ASN A 523 -47.03 -1.09 20.66
CA ASN A 523 -48.46 -1.28 20.42
C ASN A 523 -49.25 -1.64 21.70
N ASP A 524 -48.59 -2.17 22.72
CA ASP A 524 -49.22 -2.52 24.00
C ASP A 524 -49.42 -1.32 24.94
N ILE A 525 -48.90 -0.12 24.60
CA ILE A 525 -48.93 1.07 25.48
C ILE A 525 -50.08 2.04 25.11
N GLU A 526 -50.76 1.86 23.98
CA GLU A 526 -51.78 2.83 23.49
C GLU A 526 -53.26 2.43 23.71
N LEU A 527 -53.54 1.43 24.57
CA LEU A 527 -54.91 0.90 24.75
C LEU A 527 -55.61 1.15 26.10
N ASP A 528 -54.99 1.83 27.07
CA ASP A 528 -55.53 1.93 28.45
C ASP A 528 -55.77 3.37 29.00
N ALA A 529 -56.11 4.35 28.15
CA ALA A 529 -56.50 5.68 28.65
C ALA A 529 -57.59 6.39 27.84
N ILE A 530 -58.80 5.81 27.80
CA ILE A 530 -60.03 6.62 27.67
C ILE A 530 -61.05 6.13 28.71
N PRO A 531 -61.20 6.80 29.87
CA PRO A 531 -62.35 6.56 30.73
C PRO A 531 -63.56 7.21 30.07
N THR A 532 -64.44 6.37 29.53
CA THR A 532 -65.81 6.78 29.20
C THR A 532 -66.63 6.76 30.48
N ASN A 533 -67.02 7.93 30.99
CA ASN A 533 -68.21 8.05 31.81
C ASN A 533 -68.78 9.47 31.80
N THR A 534 -70.02 9.53 31.27
CA THR A 534 -71.17 10.40 31.58
C THR A 534 -71.02 11.92 31.54
#